data_AF-A0A7V9LZ81-F1
#
_entry.id   AF-A0A7V9LZ81-F1
#
_cell.length_a   1.000
_cell.length_b   1.000
_cell.length_c   1.000
_cell.angle_alpha   90.00
_cell.angle_beta   90.00
_cell.angle_gamma   90.00
#
_symmetry.space_group_name_H-M   'P 1'
#
loop_
_entity.id
_entity.type
_entity.pdbx_description
1 polymer ?
#
loop_
_entity_poly.entity_id
_entity_poly.type
_entity_poly.pdbx_seq_one_letter_code
_entity_poly.pdbx_strand_id
1 'polypeptide(L)' 'MLGGPAAGRVHVYAHTGGQWRPNRIIPSPEADVADSFGQSLALDVGTALVSAPSIADLPLPDRDEGYVVFYIPR' A
#
# COMPACT_ATOMS: atom_id res chain seq x y z
N MET A 1 14.41 18.37 12.41
CA MET A 1 13.49 17.99 11.32
C MET A 1 13.69 16.50 11.10
N LEU A 2 12.83 15.66 11.66
CA LEU A 2 12.83 14.23 11.41
C LEU A 2 11.85 14.00 10.27
N GLY A 3 12.36 13.73 9.06
CA GLY A 3 11.51 13.26 7.97
C GLY A 3 10.97 11.90 8.38
N GLY A 4 9.65 11.82 8.57
CA GLY A 4 8.99 10.57 8.93
C GLY A 4 9.23 9.49 7.87
N PRO A 5 9.16 8.20 8.26
CA PRO A 5 9.49 7.08 7.38
C PRO A 5 8.63 7.14 6.11
N ALA A 6 9.21 6.76 4.98
CA ALA A 6 8.61 6.94 3.67
C ALA A 6 7.48 5.94 3.45
N ALA A 7 6.27 6.24 3.96
CA ALA A 7 5.12 5.38 3.80
C ALA A 7 4.89 4.98 2.33
N GLY A 8 4.67 3.68 2.12
CA GLY A 8 4.49 3.09 0.81
C GLY A 8 3.24 3.61 0.09
N ARG A 9 3.24 3.50 -1.24
CA ARG A 9 2.14 3.96 -2.10
C ARG A 9 1.92 2.98 -3.24
N VAL A 10 0.67 2.73 -3.60
CA VAL A 10 0.30 1.95 -4.78
C VAL A 10 -0.10 2.90 -5.91
N HIS A 11 0.51 2.72 -7.08
CA HIS A 11 0.21 3.50 -8.27
C HIS A 11 -0.66 2.67 -9.23
N VAL A 12 -1.86 3.14 -9.52
CA VAL A 12 -2.81 2.50 -10.42
C VAL A 12 -2.70 3.14 -11.80
N TYR A 13 -2.50 2.32 -12.83
CA TYR A 13 -2.49 2.73 -14.22
C TYR A 13 -3.62 2.01 -14.97
N ALA A 14 -4.27 2.73 -15.89
CA ALA A 14 -5.26 2.15 -16.80
C ALA A 14 -4.60 1.89 -18.17
N HIS A 15 -4.79 0.69 -18.71
CA HIS A 15 -4.32 0.36 -20.06
C HIS A 15 -5.43 0.63 -21.08
N THR A 16 -5.31 1.74 -21.82
CA THR A 16 -6.30 2.16 -22.82
C THR A 16 -5.60 2.52 -24.13
N GLY A 17 -6.08 1.98 -25.25
CA GLY A 17 -5.51 2.30 -26.57
C GLY A 17 -4.03 1.90 -26.70
N GLY A 18 -3.60 0.81 -26.07
CA GLY A 18 -2.22 0.33 -26.10
C GLY A 18 -1.23 1.12 -25.25
N GLN A 19 -1.71 2.00 -24.35
CA GLN A 19 -0.87 2.80 -23.48
C GLN A 19 -1.33 2.69 -22.02
N TRP A 20 -0.36 2.63 -21.11
CA TRP A 20 -0.60 2.78 -19.68
C TRP A 20 -0.69 4.26 -19.32
N ARG A 21 -1.81 4.65 -18.73
CA ARG A 21 -2.06 6.02 -18.27
C ARG A 21 -2.23 6.04 -16.75
N PRO A 22 -1.59 6.97 -16.02
CA PRO A 22 -1.82 7.11 -14.60
C PRO A 22 -3.32 7.32 -14.33
N ASN A 23 -3.86 6.57 -13.38
CA ASN A 23 -5.27 6.66 -12.99
C ASN A 23 -5.41 7.18 -11.57
N ARG A 24 -4.72 6.56 -10.60
CA ARG A 24 -4.85 6.91 -9.18
C ARG A 24 -3.58 6.55 -8.41
N ILE A 25 -3.31 7.29 -7.34
CA ILE A 25 -2.34 6.90 -6.31
C ILE A 25 -3.13 6.56 -5.05
N ILE A 26 -2.84 5.40 -4.45
CA ILE A 26 -3.42 4.93 -3.19
C ILE A 26 -2.31 5.06 -2.14
N PRO A 27 -2.41 6.02 -1.20
CA PRO A 27 -1.46 6.10 -0.10
C PRO A 27 -1.69 4.96 0.89
N SER A 28 -0.65 4.60 1.66
CA SER A 28 -0.86 3.84 2.89
C SER A 28 -1.94 4.51 3.75
N PRO A 29 -2.90 3.77 4.32
CA PRO A 29 -3.86 4.32 5.27
C PRO A 29 -3.19 4.83 6.56
N GLU A 30 -2.01 4.30 6.90
CA GLU A 30 -1.21 4.71 8.05
C GLU A 30 0.11 5.30 7.56
N ALA A 31 0.18 6.64 7.58
CA ALA A 31 1.26 7.41 6.97
C ALA A 31 2.59 7.36 7.74
N ASP A 32 2.60 6.83 8.96
CA ASP A 32 3.75 6.92 9.87
C ASP A 32 4.44 5.57 10.12
N VAL A 33 3.85 4.44 9.71
CA VAL A 33 4.30 3.08 10.10
C VAL A 33 4.38 2.07 8.97
N ALA A 34 3.81 2.36 7.79
CA ALA A 34 3.67 1.38 6.72
C ALA A 34 4.57 1.65 5.50
N ASP A 35 5.88 1.74 5.72
CA ASP A 35 6.89 1.86 4.65
C ASP A 35 6.82 0.73 3.62
N SER A 36 6.30 -0.43 4.01
CA SER A 36 6.14 -1.59 3.14
C SER A 36 4.76 -1.70 2.49
N PHE A 37 3.90 -0.68 2.59
CA PHE A 37 2.61 -0.68 1.91
C PHE A 37 2.81 -0.80 0.39
N GLY A 38 2.21 -1.84 -0.20
CA GLY A 38 2.37 -2.15 -1.62
C GLY A 38 3.49 -3.12 -1.94
N GLN A 39 4.14 -3.75 -0.95
CA GLN A 39 5.18 -4.76 -1.19
C GLN A 39 4.65 -5.98 -1.96
N SER A 40 3.40 -6.37 -1.73
CA SER A 40 2.73 -7.45 -2.45
C SER A 40 1.27 -7.11 -2.68
N LEU A 41 0.75 -7.58 -3.81
CA LEU A 41 -0.59 -7.30 -4.31
C LEU A 41 -1.24 -8.57 -4.85
N ALA A 42 -2.53 -8.73 -4.59
CA ALA A 42 -3.38 -9.70 -5.28
C ALA A 42 -4.57 -8.97 -5.89
N LEU A 43 -5.03 -9.43 -7.05
CA LEU A 43 -6.15 -8.82 -7.77
C LEU A 43 -7.25 -9.85 -7.97
N ASP A 44 -8.48 -9.40 -7.77
CA ASP A 44 -9.70 -10.05 -8.23
C ASP A 44 -10.56 -9.01 -8.97
N VAL A 45 -11.64 -9.44 -9.62
CA VAL A 45 -12.54 -8.56 -10.37
C VAL A 45 -13.06 -7.45 -9.46
N GLY A 46 -12.60 -6.22 -9.71
CA GLY A 46 -13.01 -5.04 -8.95
C GLY A 46 -12.47 -4.99 -7.52
N THR A 47 -11.48 -5.81 -7.15
CA THR A 47 -10.85 -5.79 -5.81
C THR A 47 -9.34 -5.94 -5.91
N ALA A 48 -8.60 -5.12 -5.19
CA ALA A 48 -7.17 -5.29 -4.96
C ALA A 48 -6.91 -5.53 -3.47
N LEU A 49 -6.11 -6.54 -3.17
CA LEU A 49 -5.57 -6.77 -1.84
C LEU A 49 -4.15 -6.23 -1.81
N VAL A 50 -3.86 -5.36 -0.84
CA VAL A 50 -2.53 -4.74 -0.70
C VAL A 50 -1.97 -5.07 0.68
N SER A 51 -0.74 -5.58 0.69
CA SER A 51 -0.02 -5.90 1.93
C SER A 51 0.85 -4.74 2.41
N ALA A 52 1.02 -4.67 3.73
CA ALA A 52 2.00 -3.81 4.39
C ALA A 52 2.63 -4.59 5.58
N PRO A 53 3.53 -5.56 5.30
CA PRO A 53 3.97 -6.50 6.32
C PRO A 53 4.99 -5.94 7.31
N SER A 54 5.52 -4.74 7.08
CA SER A 54 6.44 -4.07 8.01
C SER A 54 5.72 -2.94 8.72
N ILE A 55 5.65 -3.04 10.05
CA ILE A 55 5.37 -1.94 10.98
C ILE A 55 6.69 -1.52 11.63
N ALA A 56 7.58 -0.92 10.84
CA ALA A 56 8.99 -0.77 11.23
C ALA A 56 9.23 0.11 12.47
N ASP A 57 8.27 0.95 12.87
CA ASP A 57 8.52 2.04 13.83
C ASP A 57 7.66 2.02 15.11
N LEU A 58 6.93 0.94 15.40
CA LEU A 58 6.26 0.80 16.70
C LEU A 58 7.22 0.24 17.75
N PRO A 59 7.47 0.93 18.87
CA PRO A 59 8.22 0.37 20.00
C PRO A 59 7.28 -0.54 20.79
N LEU A 60 6.90 -1.68 20.21
CA LEU A 60 6.08 -2.70 20.89
C LEU A 60 6.80 -4.06 20.85
N PRO A 61 6.72 -4.85 21.94
CA PRO A 61 7.51 -6.07 22.11
C PRO A 61 7.09 -7.25 21.23
N ASP A 62 5.98 -7.16 20.49
CA ASP A 62 5.44 -8.29 19.71
C ASP A 62 5.46 -7.99 18.20
N ARG A 63 6.29 -8.74 17.46
CA ARG A 63 6.68 -8.48 16.06
C ARG A 63 5.87 -9.21 14.98
N ASP A 64 4.72 -9.77 15.32
CA ASP A 64 4.00 -10.69 14.42
C ASP A 64 2.65 -10.15 13.91
N GLU A 65 2.46 -8.83 13.85
CA GLU A 65 1.25 -8.23 13.28
C GLU A 65 1.53 -7.53 11.96
N GLY A 66 1.50 -8.31 10.87
CA GLY A 66 1.36 -7.76 9.52
C GLY A 66 -0.12 -7.52 9.21
N TYR A 67 -0.46 -6.33 8.72
CA TYR A 67 -1.83 -6.00 8.33
C TYR A 67 -2.05 -6.17 6.82
N VAL A 68 -3.24 -6.63 6.45
CA VAL A 68 -3.70 -6.75 5.05
C VAL A 68 -4.83 -5.74 4.83
N VAL A 69 -4.67 -4.87 3.83
CA VAL A 69 -5.68 -3.85 3.49
C VAL A 69 -6.47 -4.31 2.25
N PHE A 70 -7.79 -4.39 2.40
CA PHE A 70 -8.70 -4.59 1.26
C PHE A 70 -8.96 -3.26 0.57
N TYR A 71 -8.68 -3.19 -0.73
CA TYR A 71 -9.05 -2.06 -1.57
C TYR A 71 -10.08 -2.50 -2.61
N ILE A 72 -11.29 -1.94 -2.56
CA ILE A 72 -12.34 -2.18 -3.55
C ILE A 72 -12.43 -0.92 -4.43
N PRO A 73 -11.89 -0.91 -5.67
CA PRO A 73 -12.19 0.16 -6.62
C PRO A 73 -13.70 0.23 -6.87
N ARG A 74 -14.28 1.42 -6.70
CA ARG A 74 -15.61 1.76 -7.24
C ARG A 74 -15.51 2.19 -8.69
#